data_AF-A0AAU3DQN6-F1
#
_entry.id   AF-A0AAU3DQN6-F1
#
_cell.length_a   1.000
_cell.length_b   1.000
_cell.length_c   1.000
_cell.angle_alpha   90.00
_cell.angle_beta   90.00
_cell.angle_gamma   90.00
#
_symmetry.space_group_name_H-M   'P 1'
#
loop_
_entity.id
_entity.type
_entity.pdbx_description
1 polymer ?
#
loop_
_entity_poly.entity_id
_entity_poly.type
_entity_poly.pdbx_seq_one_letter_code
_entity_poly.pdbx_strand_id
1 'polypeptide(L)'
;MMSFLDLLAVPPALLALGEPTHGESAFLQIRNDAFASLAERGYRSIALESDRAAGLIADEFVQGGAAVTLDRALAEGFSHQFGAAPANRDLLLWMRDWNTGRPAAERLTFHGFDAPLEMEGAPSPRRYLSQVCDFLGCDRAEEIDGLIGDEAQWSDPAAIWEPGRSIGRSGAAQRLRVIADDLLTELYLQAPRRADGCWAAFVQATSAVALLRYHAEAAAPLPQEERFARLAAVRDALMAENLLAIRSAEAHRGPTLVFAHNGHLQRHPSTMTMAGIELSWFSAGAIVGSLLGDRYAVIVGSLGASPALGIEEPSPSTYEGKLQQNTYLPRYVRTSDVQPAEQRTHDYRYFPLDQATIEHADAVLHIPTGIDPAVLTDRILALPGVEQLVSSEENGSPEVAWGDRLFYVGPDRRQPFATIVEHDVPGFDEASQLDRPGVFRLNLDLGRAEFERLFGFPPKDFEEHRHGFDFARLDTFVPHPGYALYGFGSIIMPGPQMLPEIDRLLTIAHARAVDRHERAARRTTDQRG
;
A
#
# COMPACT_ATOMS: atom_id res chain seq x y z
N MET A 1 0.21 18.85 16.78
CA MET A 1 -0.69 18.39 15.71
C MET A 1 -1.71 17.48 16.37
N MET A 2 -3.02 17.68 16.17
CA MET A 2 -4.02 16.74 16.67
C MET A 2 -3.75 15.37 16.04
N SER A 3 -3.76 14.31 16.83
CA SER A 3 -3.74 12.95 16.31
C SER A 3 -5.09 12.67 15.67
N PHE A 4 -5.14 11.88 14.60
CA PHE A 4 -6.43 11.48 14.04
C PHE A 4 -7.25 10.64 15.05
N LEU A 5 -6.62 9.99 16.04
CA LEU A 5 -7.35 9.35 17.14
C LEU A 5 -8.17 10.35 17.97
N ASP A 6 -7.74 11.62 18.02
CA ASP A 6 -8.50 12.71 18.66
C ASP A 6 -9.77 13.04 17.86
N LEU A 7 -9.91 12.52 16.64
CA LEU A 7 -11.12 12.63 15.84
C LEU A 7 -12.17 11.59 16.22
N LEU A 8 -11.78 10.48 16.84
CA LEU A 8 -12.66 9.37 17.18
C LEU A 8 -13.25 9.55 18.58
N ALA A 9 -14.55 9.24 18.72
CA ALA A 9 -15.25 9.36 20.00
C ALA A 9 -14.82 8.29 21.02
N VAL A 10 -14.47 7.09 20.54
CA VAL A 10 -14.03 5.95 21.33
C VAL A 10 -12.79 5.36 20.66
N PRO A 11 -11.74 4.98 21.41
CA PRO A 11 -10.61 4.24 20.85
C PRO A 11 -11.08 2.90 20.26
N PRO A 12 -10.99 2.69 18.94
CA PRO A 12 -11.49 1.47 18.32
C PRO A 12 -10.52 0.31 18.60
N ALA A 13 -11.06 -0.92 18.62
CA ALA A 13 -10.25 -2.13 18.65
C ALA A 13 -9.80 -2.54 17.24
N LEU A 14 -10.57 -2.14 16.21
CA LEU A 14 -10.22 -2.21 14.80
C LEU A 14 -10.40 -0.83 14.17
N LEU A 15 -9.29 -0.25 13.74
CA LEU A 15 -9.29 0.99 12.97
C LEU A 15 -9.06 0.66 11.51
N ALA A 16 -10.05 0.90 10.66
CA ALA A 16 -9.97 0.74 9.24
C ALA A 16 -9.54 2.05 8.56
N LEU A 17 -8.53 1.98 7.69
CA LEU A 17 -8.06 3.07 6.85
C LEU A 17 -8.20 2.64 5.38
N GLY A 18 -9.04 3.34 4.64
CA GLY A 18 -9.37 3.03 3.27
C GLY A 18 -8.56 3.83 2.25
N GLU A 19 -8.52 3.31 1.03
CA GLU A 19 -8.08 4.02 -0.17
C GLU A 19 -9.13 3.92 -1.29
N PRO A 20 -9.30 4.95 -2.13
CA PRO A 20 -10.28 4.94 -3.24
C PRO A 20 -9.74 4.27 -4.51
N THR A 21 -8.48 3.84 -4.49
CA THR A 21 -7.76 3.17 -5.58
C THR A 21 -6.48 2.53 -5.04
N HIS A 22 -6.09 1.36 -5.55
CA HIS A 22 -4.81 0.71 -5.21
C HIS A 22 -3.61 1.34 -5.94
N GLY A 23 -3.85 2.23 -6.90
CA GLY A 23 -2.81 2.78 -7.77
C GLY A 23 -2.02 3.95 -7.17
N GLU A 24 -2.48 4.54 -6.06
CA GLU A 24 -1.91 5.76 -5.52
C GLU A 24 -1.00 5.47 -4.30
N SER A 25 0.31 5.51 -4.54
CA SER A 25 1.32 5.15 -3.54
C SER A 25 1.27 6.00 -2.26
N ALA A 26 0.76 7.24 -2.34
CA ALA A 26 0.63 8.14 -1.20
C ALA A 26 -0.20 7.53 -0.05
N PHE A 27 -1.24 6.74 -0.35
CA PHE A 27 -2.04 6.09 0.69
C PHE A 27 -1.24 5.06 1.49
N LEU A 28 -0.38 4.28 0.83
CA LEU A 28 0.45 3.26 1.49
C LEU A 28 1.52 3.90 2.39
N GLN A 29 2.08 5.05 1.96
CA GLN A 29 3.05 5.81 2.75
C GLN A 29 2.39 6.43 3.99
N ILE A 30 1.26 7.12 3.81
CA ILE A 30 0.52 7.72 4.93
C ILE A 30 0.05 6.62 5.91
N ARG A 31 -0.35 5.44 5.40
CA ARG A 31 -0.66 4.28 6.24
C ARG A 31 0.54 3.85 7.07
N ASN A 32 1.74 3.78 6.51
CA ASN A 32 2.94 3.40 7.26
C ASN A 32 3.23 4.39 8.40
N ASP A 33 3.17 5.69 8.12
CA ASP A 33 3.38 6.74 9.11
C ASP A 33 2.31 6.71 10.21
N ALA A 34 1.05 6.52 9.81
CA ALA A 34 -0.06 6.35 10.73
C ALA A 34 0.16 5.12 11.62
N PHE A 35 0.58 3.98 11.05
CA PHE A 35 0.83 2.76 11.81
C PHE A 35 2.01 2.91 12.77
N ALA A 36 3.08 3.59 12.35
CA ALA A 36 4.22 3.89 13.22
C ALA A 36 3.80 4.72 14.43
N SER A 37 3.01 5.77 14.23
CA SER A 37 2.45 6.57 15.33
C SER A 37 1.48 5.78 16.21
N LEU A 38 0.70 4.87 15.62
CA LEU A 38 -0.23 4.01 16.36
C LEU A 38 0.48 2.94 17.20
N ALA A 39 1.61 2.40 16.73
CA ALA A 39 2.41 1.43 17.46
C ALA A 39 2.90 1.99 18.81
N GLU A 40 3.35 3.26 18.81
CA GLU A 40 3.69 4.02 20.03
C GLU A 40 2.51 4.17 20.98
N ARG A 41 1.28 4.16 20.45
CA ARG A 41 0.02 4.31 21.20
C ARG A 41 -0.65 2.99 21.57
N GLY A 42 0.04 1.87 21.41
CA GLY A 42 -0.45 0.57 21.88
C GLY A 42 -1.07 -0.31 20.81
N TYR A 43 -1.13 0.12 19.53
CA TYR A 43 -1.50 -0.81 18.45
C TYR A 43 -0.42 -1.88 18.31
N ARG A 44 -0.83 -3.12 18.01
CA ARG A 44 0.07 -4.28 17.94
C ARG A 44 0.01 -5.04 16.63
N SER A 45 -0.94 -4.72 15.77
CA SER A 45 -1.12 -5.44 14.52
C SER A 45 -1.57 -4.53 13.40
N ILE A 46 -1.16 -4.90 12.19
CA ILE A 46 -1.70 -4.39 10.94
C ILE A 46 -2.26 -5.55 10.13
N ALA A 47 -3.43 -5.34 9.51
CA ALA A 47 -4.09 -6.28 8.61
C ALA A 47 -4.28 -5.62 7.25
N LEU A 48 -3.70 -6.21 6.19
CA LEU A 48 -3.82 -5.70 4.82
C LEU A 48 -4.80 -6.55 4.00
N GLU A 49 -5.43 -5.92 3.01
CA GLU A 49 -6.22 -6.58 1.96
C GLU A 49 -5.32 -7.47 1.09
N SER A 50 -4.93 -8.59 1.66
CA SER A 50 -4.01 -9.56 1.10
C SER A 50 -4.31 -10.93 1.69
N ASP A 51 -3.95 -12.00 0.98
CA ASP A 51 -4.13 -13.38 1.43
C ASP A 51 -3.60 -13.58 2.86
N ARG A 52 -4.50 -13.98 3.76
CA ARG A 52 -4.23 -14.28 5.17
C ARG A 52 -3.14 -15.35 5.35
N ALA A 53 -3.15 -16.40 4.53
CA ALA A 53 -2.17 -17.47 4.63
C ALA A 53 -0.81 -17.05 4.09
N ALA A 54 -0.76 -16.29 3.00
CA ALA A 54 0.47 -15.64 2.52
C ALA A 54 1.07 -14.73 3.61
N GLY A 55 0.22 -13.97 4.31
CA GLY A 55 0.62 -13.07 5.40
C GLY A 55 1.41 -13.73 6.54
N LEU A 56 1.30 -15.06 6.72
CA LEU A 56 2.15 -15.80 7.67
C LEU A 56 3.65 -15.69 7.33
N ILE A 57 4.00 -15.66 6.05
CA ILE A 57 5.39 -15.54 5.58
C ILE A 57 5.91 -14.13 5.86
N ALA A 58 5.10 -13.10 5.58
CA ALA A 58 5.44 -11.72 5.91
C ALA A 58 5.57 -11.51 7.42
N ASP A 59 4.68 -12.09 8.23
CA ASP A 59 4.79 -12.00 9.69
C ASP A 59 6.03 -12.74 10.22
N GLU A 60 6.37 -13.92 9.69
CA GLU A 60 7.60 -14.63 10.09
C GLU A 60 8.85 -13.78 9.86
N PHE A 61 8.93 -13.06 8.74
CA PHE A 61 10.00 -12.08 8.49
C PHE A 61 10.01 -10.97 9.56
N VAL A 62 8.84 -10.39 9.86
CA VAL A 62 8.66 -9.33 10.85
C VAL A 62 9.00 -9.79 12.27
N GLN A 63 8.74 -11.04 12.62
CA GLN A 63 9.10 -11.63 13.92
C GLN A 63 10.61 -11.92 14.04
N GLY A 64 11.39 -11.76 12.97
CA GLY A 64 12.83 -12.02 12.93
C GLY A 64 13.18 -13.46 12.62
N GLY A 65 12.30 -14.22 11.97
CA GLY A 65 12.56 -15.58 11.51
C GLY A 65 13.76 -15.64 10.58
N ALA A 66 14.70 -16.54 10.86
CA ALA A 66 15.92 -16.70 10.06
C ALA A 66 15.67 -17.40 8.71
N ALA A 67 14.54 -18.09 8.56
CA ALA A 67 14.19 -18.86 7.37
C ALA A 67 13.51 -18.03 6.27
N VAL A 68 13.09 -16.79 6.57
CA VAL A 68 12.42 -15.91 5.61
C VAL A 68 13.28 -14.68 5.35
N THR A 69 13.76 -14.58 4.11
CA THR A 69 14.45 -13.39 3.59
C THR A 69 13.43 -12.30 3.25
N LEU A 70 13.88 -11.05 3.11
CA LEU A 70 13.02 -9.96 2.66
C LEU A 70 12.40 -10.27 1.30
N ASP A 71 13.20 -10.74 0.34
CA ASP A 71 12.73 -11.06 -1.02
C ASP A 71 11.62 -12.11 -1.01
N ARG A 72 11.74 -13.14 -0.15
CA ARG A 72 10.69 -14.15 0.01
C ARG A 72 9.44 -13.56 0.66
N ALA A 73 9.59 -12.72 1.68
CA ALA A 73 8.46 -12.05 2.31
C ALA A 73 7.70 -11.13 1.33
N LEU A 74 8.40 -10.46 0.43
CA LEU A 74 7.79 -9.64 -0.61
C LEU A 74 7.14 -10.49 -1.70
N ALA A 75 7.80 -11.55 -2.16
CA ALA A 75 7.30 -12.38 -3.25
C ALA A 75 6.14 -13.30 -2.85
N GLU A 76 6.16 -13.85 -1.63
CA GLU A 76 5.21 -14.88 -1.17
C GLU A 76 4.32 -14.42 -0.01
N GLY A 77 4.62 -13.29 0.61
CA GLY A 77 3.91 -12.78 1.79
C GLY A 77 2.69 -11.90 1.49
N PHE A 78 2.43 -11.63 0.21
CA PHE A 78 1.35 -10.79 -0.28
C PHE A 78 0.61 -11.44 -1.45
N SER A 79 -0.68 -11.12 -1.62
CA SER A 79 -1.43 -11.33 -2.88
C SER A 79 -1.50 -10.03 -3.70
N HIS A 80 -2.12 -10.07 -4.88
CA HIS A 80 -2.36 -8.89 -5.73
C HIS A 80 -1.09 -8.11 -6.14
N GLN A 81 0.07 -8.76 -6.13
CA GLN A 81 1.39 -8.14 -6.37
C GLN A 81 1.74 -7.02 -5.39
N PHE A 82 1.06 -6.93 -4.24
CA PHE A 82 1.29 -5.87 -3.27
C PHE A 82 2.70 -5.89 -2.67
N GLY A 83 3.42 -7.02 -2.74
CA GLY A 83 4.83 -7.09 -2.38
C GLY A 83 5.77 -6.30 -3.30
N ALA A 84 5.35 -5.97 -4.52
CA ALA A 84 6.10 -5.10 -5.42
C ALA A 84 6.01 -3.62 -5.01
N ALA A 85 4.99 -3.25 -4.23
CA ALA A 85 4.80 -1.87 -3.78
C ALA A 85 5.94 -1.47 -2.82
N PRO A 86 6.74 -0.45 -3.16
CA PRO A 86 7.88 -0.05 -2.35
C PRO A 86 7.49 0.25 -0.88
N ALA A 87 6.34 0.89 -0.64
CA ALA A 87 5.87 1.20 0.70
C ALA A 87 5.58 -0.05 1.55
N ASN A 88 5.22 -1.20 0.94
CA ASN A 88 5.04 -2.44 1.68
C ASN A 88 6.38 -3.09 2.07
N ARG A 89 7.43 -2.92 1.26
CA ARG A 89 8.80 -3.29 1.65
C ARG A 89 9.24 -2.51 2.88
N ASP A 90 9.06 -1.19 2.87
CA ASP A 90 9.49 -0.33 3.98
C ASP A 90 8.68 -0.61 5.25
N LEU A 91 7.38 -0.97 5.11
CA LEU A 91 6.57 -1.44 6.22
C LEU A 91 7.17 -2.69 6.88
N LEU A 92 7.50 -3.73 6.10
CA LEU A 92 8.06 -4.98 6.66
C LEU A 92 9.41 -4.75 7.35
N LEU A 93 10.29 -3.97 6.73
CA LEU A 93 11.60 -3.63 7.31
C LEU A 93 11.44 -2.86 8.61
N TRP A 94 10.62 -1.81 8.61
CA TRP A 94 10.37 -1.01 9.81
C TRP A 94 9.75 -1.85 10.93
N MET A 95 8.79 -2.73 10.63
CA MET A 95 8.19 -3.61 11.63
C MET A 95 9.22 -4.59 12.22
N ARG A 96 10.12 -5.15 11.40
CA ARG A 96 11.19 -6.04 11.85
C ARG A 96 12.19 -5.30 12.75
N ASP A 97 12.57 -4.09 12.36
CA ASP A 97 13.44 -3.23 13.17
C ASP A 97 12.77 -2.85 14.49
N TRP A 98 11.49 -2.48 14.46
CA TRP A 98 10.70 -2.20 15.66
C TRP A 98 10.71 -3.40 16.62
N ASN A 99 10.53 -4.61 16.10
CA ASN A 99 10.46 -5.84 16.90
C ASN A 99 11.80 -6.25 17.53
N THR A 100 12.91 -5.77 16.98
CA THR A 100 14.25 -6.15 17.43
C THR A 100 14.47 -5.76 18.89
N GLY A 101 14.81 -6.75 19.72
CA GLY A 101 15.04 -6.55 21.16
C GLY A 101 13.78 -6.34 22.01
N ARG A 102 12.58 -6.31 21.42
CA ARG A 102 11.32 -6.14 22.16
C ARG A 102 10.74 -7.46 22.68
N PRO A 103 10.04 -7.44 23.84
CA PRO A 103 9.30 -8.61 24.34
C PRO A 103 8.12 -8.94 23.42
N ALA A 104 7.71 -10.21 23.37
CA ALA A 104 6.65 -10.69 22.46
C ALA A 104 5.32 -9.91 22.57
N ALA A 105 4.97 -9.44 23.77
CA ALA A 105 3.77 -8.64 24.01
C ALA A 105 3.80 -7.24 23.35
N GLU A 106 4.98 -6.71 23.04
CA GLU A 106 5.17 -5.39 22.42
C GLU A 106 5.53 -5.46 20.93
N ARG A 107 5.81 -6.66 20.42
CA ARG A 107 6.11 -6.86 19.00
C ARG A 107 4.87 -6.55 18.16
N LEU A 108 5.10 -5.98 16.99
CA LEU A 108 4.10 -5.83 15.95
C LEU A 108 3.94 -7.16 15.21
N THR A 109 2.71 -7.44 14.78
CA THR A 109 2.40 -8.56 13.89
C THR A 109 1.76 -8.07 12.60
N PHE A 110 2.09 -8.75 11.51
CA PHE A 110 1.52 -8.54 10.18
C PHE A 110 0.45 -9.59 9.90
N HIS A 111 -0.65 -9.19 9.27
CA HIS A 111 -1.71 -10.09 8.85
C HIS A 111 -2.17 -9.73 7.44
N GLY A 112 -2.43 -10.74 6.60
CA GLY A 112 -3.41 -10.61 5.53
C GLY A 112 -4.81 -10.88 6.10
N PHE A 113 -5.85 -10.26 5.56
CA PHE A 113 -7.22 -10.59 5.95
C PHE A 113 -8.11 -11.05 4.81
N ASP A 114 -7.60 -11.11 3.58
CA ASP A 114 -8.32 -11.72 2.46
C ASP A 114 -8.19 -13.25 2.47
N ALA A 115 -9.13 -13.92 1.81
CA ALA A 115 -8.97 -15.31 1.42
C ALA A 115 -7.89 -15.41 0.31
N PRO A 116 -7.36 -16.62 0.03
CA PRO A 116 -6.40 -16.83 -1.06
C PRO A 116 -7.07 -16.71 -2.44
N LEU A 117 -7.61 -15.55 -2.77
CA LEU A 117 -8.37 -15.29 -3.98
C LEU A 117 -7.66 -14.21 -4.79
N GLU A 118 -7.77 -14.31 -6.11
CA GLU A 118 -7.38 -13.26 -7.05
C GLU A 118 -8.62 -12.80 -7.83
N MET A 119 -8.52 -11.64 -8.48
CA MET A 119 -9.66 -11.03 -9.20
C MET A 119 -10.32 -11.99 -10.20
N GLU A 120 -9.52 -12.82 -10.88
CA GLU A 120 -9.99 -13.74 -11.92
C GLU A 120 -9.81 -15.22 -11.57
N GLY A 121 -9.41 -15.56 -10.35
CA GLY A 121 -9.07 -16.95 -10.03
C GLY A 121 -9.07 -17.28 -8.55
N ALA A 122 -9.37 -18.54 -8.25
CA ALA A 122 -9.24 -19.13 -6.93
C ALA A 122 -8.38 -20.39 -7.05
N PRO A 123 -7.30 -20.53 -6.27
CA PRO A 123 -6.45 -21.70 -6.32
C PRO A 123 -7.14 -22.94 -5.75
N SER A 124 -6.49 -24.07 -5.97
CA SER A 124 -6.83 -25.35 -5.34
C SER A 124 -6.61 -25.31 -3.82
N PRO A 125 -7.48 -25.97 -3.03
CA PRO A 125 -7.33 -26.06 -1.58
C PRO A 125 -6.23 -27.06 -1.15
N ARG A 126 -5.64 -27.81 -2.09
CA ARG A 126 -4.66 -28.89 -1.84
C ARG A 126 -3.53 -28.44 -0.91
N ARG A 127 -2.84 -27.35 -1.26
CA ARG A 127 -1.69 -26.82 -0.51
C ARG A 127 -2.03 -26.55 0.96
N TYR A 128 -3.21 -26.02 1.22
CA TYR A 128 -3.66 -25.66 2.56
C TYR A 128 -3.99 -26.90 3.38
N LEU A 129 -4.70 -27.87 2.78
CA LEU A 129 -5.03 -29.14 3.42
C LEU A 129 -3.78 -29.97 3.74
N SER A 130 -2.81 -30.04 2.82
CA SER A 130 -1.55 -30.74 3.04
C SER A 130 -0.77 -30.17 4.22
N GLN A 131 -0.62 -28.84 4.30
CA GLN A 131 0.08 -28.19 5.42
C GLN A 131 -0.56 -28.49 6.79
N VAL A 132 -1.89 -28.56 6.85
CA VAL A 132 -2.59 -28.92 8.09
C VAL A 132 -2.35 -30.39 8.44
N CYS A 133 -2.38 -31.28 7.45
CA CYS A 133 -2.09 -32.70 7.67
C CYS A 133 -0.65 -32.92 8.17
N ASP A 134 0.31 -32.24 7.56
CA ASP A 134 1.72 -32.25 7.98
C ASP A 134 1.89 -31.76 9.41
N PHE A 135 1.22 -30.64 9.76
CA PHE A 135 1.24 -30.12 11.13
C PHE A 135 0.62 -31.08 12.14
N LEU A 136 -0.44 -31.80 11.79
CA LEU A 136 -1.07 -32.80 12.68
C LEU A 136 -0.32 -34.13 12.70
N GLY A 137 0.48 -34.42 11.66
CA GLY A 137 1.10 -35.73 11.44
C GLY A 137 0.09 -36.81 11.06
N CYS A 138 -0.99 -36.45 10.36
CA CYS A 138 -1.98 -37.41 9.87
C CYS A 138 -1.73 -37.73 8.39
N ASP A 139 -1.78 -39.03 8.05
CA ASP A 139 -1.61 -39.50 6.68
C ASP A 139 -2.95 -39.52 5.94
N ARG A 140 -3.21 -38.44 5.18
CA ARG A 140 -4.39 -38.29 4.32
C ARG A 140 -4.05 -37.83 2.91
N ALA A 141 -2.77 -37.87 2.53
CA ALA A 141 -2.29 -37.33 1.27
C ALA A 141 -2.96 -38.01 0.07
N GLU A 142 -3.03 -39.34 0.06
CA GLU A 142 -3.68 -40.10 -1.03
C GLU A 142 -5.18 -39.82 -1.15
N GLU A 143 -5.90 -39.69 -0.02
CA GLU A 143 -7.34 -39.36 -0.02
C GLU A 143 -7.57 -37.95 -0.56
N ILE A 144 -6.80 -36.97 -0.10
CA ILE A 144 -6.90 -35.58 -0.54
C ILE A 144 -6.55 -35.48 -2.03
N ASP A 145 -5.45 -36.07 -2.47
CA ASP A 145 -5.02 -36.02 -3.87
C ASP A 145 -6.03 -36.67 -4.81
N GLY A 146 -6.60 -37.81 -4.40
CA GLY A 146 -7.66 -38.48 -5.15
C GLY A 146 -8.95 -37.65 -5.27
N LEU A 147 -9.27 -36.84 -4.26
CA LEU A 147 -10.43 -35.94 -4.27
C LEU A 147 -10.15 -34.62 -5.00
N ILE A 148 -8.92 -34.10 -4.93
CA ILE A 148 -8.52 -32.91 -5.69
C ILE A 148 -8.57 -33.21 -7.18
N GLY A 149 -8.08 -34.40 -7.58
CA GLY A 149 -8.04 -34.81 -8.99
C GLY A 149 -7.15 -33.90 -9.82
N ASP A 150 -7.65 -33.44 -10.96
CA ASP A 150 -6.94 -32.49 -11.82
C ASP A 150 -6.99 -31.07 -11.21
N GLU A 151 -5.84 -30.63 -10.71
CA GLU A 151 -5.70 -29.34 -10.04
C GLU A 151 -6.01 -28.14 -10.96
N ALA A 152 -5.86 -28.30 -12.28
CA ALA A 152 -6.19 -27.26 -13.25
C ALA A 152 -7.69 -26.90 -13.27
N GLN A 153 -8.57 -27.81 -12.86
CA GLN A 153 -10.02 -27.57 -12.79
C GLN A 153 -10.40 -26.62 -11.67
N TRP A 154 -9.60 -26.56 -10.60
CA TRP A 154 -9.83 -25.62 -9.50
C TRP A 154 -9.40 -24.21 -9.91
N SER A 155 -8.24 -24.09 -10.55
CA SER A 155 -7.63 -22.80 -10.90
C SER A 155 -8.05 -22.27 -12.28
N ASP A 156 -9.11 -22.81 -12.90
CA ASP A 156 -9.64 -22.34 -14.19
C ASP A 156 -10.22 -20.92 -14.05
N PRO A 157 -9.64 -19.88 -14.67
CA PRO A 157 -10.16 -18.51 -14.55
C PRO A 157 -11.59 -18.36 -15.10
N ALA A 158 -11.97 -19.20 -16.08
CA ALA A 158 -13.33 -19.22 -16.60
C ALA A 158 -14.35 -19.66 -15.54
N ALA A 159 -13.92 -20.34 -14.47
CA ALA A 159 -14.78 -20.76 -13.37
C ALA A 159 -15.41 -19.60 -12.58
N ILE A 160 -14.89 -18.37 -12.71
CA ILE A 160 -15.43 -17.15 -12.09
C ILE A 160 -16.45 -16.47 -13.01
N TRP A 161 -16.26 -16.55 -14.33
CA TRP A 161 -17.08 -15.85 -15.32
C TRP A 161 -18.19 -16.70 -15.99
N GLU A 162 -17.93 -17.99 -16.21
CA GLU A 162 -18.83 -18.90 -16.93
C GLU A 162 -19.60 -19.83 -15.98
N PRO A 163 -20.94 -19.80 -16.00
CA PRO A 163 -21.78 -20.75 -15.26
C PRO A 163 -21.46 -22.21 -15.61
N GLY A 164 -21.38 -23.07 -14.59
CA GLY A 164 -21.16 -24.51 -14.76
C GLY A 164 -19.70 -24.97 -14.97
N ARG A 165 -18.74 -24.04 -15.08
CA ARG A 165 -17.30 -24.39 -15.16
C ARG A 165 -16.71 -24.84 -13.83
N SER A 166 -17.08 -24.19 -12.73
CA SER A 166 -16.53 -24.52 -11.41
C SER A 166 -17.00 -25.90 -10.93
N ILE A 167 -16.06 -26.68 -10.39
CA ILE A 167 -16.31 -28.01 -9.81
C ILE A 167 -16.66 -27.97 -8.32
N GLY A 168 -16.81 -26.78 -7.73
CA GLY A 168 -16.93 -26.61 -6.28
C GLY A 168 -18.16 -27.20 -5.60
N ARG A 169 -19.15 -27.65 -6.37
CA ARG A 169 -20.33 -28.41 -5.88
C ARG A 169 -20.29 -29.90 -6.17
N SER A 170 -19.20 -30.41 -6.75
CA SER A 170 -19.00 -31.84 -6.98
C SER A 170 -18.98 -32.64 -5.66
N GLY A 171 -19.23 -33.95 -5.74
CA GLY A 171 -19.15 -34.83 -4.56
C GLY A 171 -17.74 -34.82 -3.93
N ALA A 172 -16.70 -34.68 -4.75
CA ALA A 172 -15.32 -34.57 -4.28
C ALA A 172 -15.08 -33.27 -3.52
N ALA A 173 -15.53 -32.12 -4.04
CA ALA A 173 -15.43 -30.83 -3.35
C ALA A 173 -16.22 -30.82 -2.01
N GLN A 174 -17.40 -31.41 -1.99
CA GLN A 174 -18.19 -31.57 -0.76
C GLN A 174 -17.47 -32.43 0.27
N ARG A 175 -16.85 -33.54 -0.16
CA ARG A 175 -16.05 -34.40 0.72
C ARG A 175 -14.82 -33.68 1.26
N LEU A 176 -14.10 -32.92 0.42
CA LEU A 176 -12.98 -32.08 0.85
C LEU A 176 -13.39 -31.05 1.90
N ARG A 177 -14.61 -30.48 1.80
CA ARG A 177 -15.12 -29.55 2.82
C ARG A 177 -15.38 -30.23 4.15
N VAL A 178 -15.87 -31.46 4.16
CA VAL A 178 -16.00 -32.28 5.39
C VAL A 178 -14.61 -32.57 5.98
N ILE A 179 -13.65 -32.94 5.13
CA ILE A 179 -12.27 -33.18 5.56
C ILE A 179 -11.65 -31.94 6.21
N ALA A 180 -11.81 -30.77 5.59
CA ALA A 180 -11.32 -29.51 6.13
C ALA A 180 -11.93 -29.16 7.50
N ASP A 181 -13.23 -29.43 7.68
CA ASP A 181 -13.95 -29.24 8.94
C ASP A 181 -13.49 -30.22 10.05
N ASP A 182 -13.29 -31.49 9.71
CA ASP A 182 -12.74 -32.50 10.63
C ASP A 182 -11.32 -32.11 11.10
N LEU A 183 -10.48 -31.62 10.18
CA LEU A 183 -9.11 -31.16 10.49
C LEU A 183 -9.11 -29.95 11.44
N LEU A 184 -10.08 -29.02 11.33
CA LEU A 184 -10.24 -27.93 12.29
C LEU A 184 -10.53 -28.45 13.69
N THR A 185 -11.38 -29.46 13.82
CA THR A 185 -11.68 -30.09 15.11
C THR A 185 -10.42 -30.75 15.70
N GLU A 186 -9.65 -31.45 14.88
CA GLU A 186 -8.41 -32.08 15.33
C GLU A 186 -7.37 -31.04 15.80
N LEU A 187 -7.27 -29.89 15.13
CA LEU A 187 -6.42 -28.78 15.58
C LEU A 187 -6.80 -28.31 17.00
N TYR A 188 -8.09 -28.18 17.30
CA TYR A 188 -8.53 -27.84 18.66
C TYR A 188 -8.19 -28.92 19.69
N LEU A 189 -8.31 -30.20 19.33
CA LEU A 189 -7.94 -31.31 20.22
C LEU A 189 -6.44 -31.33 20.53
N GLN A 190 -5.60 -30.94 19.57
CA GLN A 190 -4.15 -30.91 19.72
C GLN A 190 -3.61 -29.58 20.26
N ALA A 191 -4.39 -28.49 20.26
CA ALA A 191 -3.93 -27.16 20.64
C ALA A 191 -3.20 -27.09 22.00
N PRO A 192 -3.66 -27.76 23.08
CA PRO A 192 -2.93 -27.74 24.37
C PRO A 192 -1.58 -28.47 24.34
N ARG A 193 -1.36 -29.35 23.36
CA ARG A 193 -0.15 -30.18 23.21
C ARG A 193 0.82 -29.65 22.17
N ARG A 194 0.34 -28.87 21.20
CA ARG A 194 1.12 -28.30 20.09
C ARG A 194 0.86 -26.80 19.99
N ALA A 195 1.26 -26.05 21.01
CA ALA A 195 1.05 -24.59 21.02
C ALA A 195 1.87 -23.87 19.92
N ASP A 196 3.10 -24.32 19.70
CA ASP A 196 3.98 -23.79 18.65
C ASP A 196 3.43 -24.15 17.26
N GLY A 197 3.25 -23.16 16.39
CA GLY A 197 2.74 -23.33 15.03
C GLY A 197 1.22 -23.58 14.92
N CYS A 198 0.51 -23.75 16.04
CA CYS A 198 -0.94 -24.00 16.08
C CYS A 198 -1.74 -22.94 15.33
N TRP A 199 -1.40 -21.67 15.56
CA TRP A 199 -2.05 -20.53 14.91
C TRP A 199 -1.91 -20.58 13.38
N ALA A 200 -0.70 -20.83 12.88
CA ALA A 200 -0.46 -20.95 11.45
C ALA A 200 -1.28 -22.11 10.86
N ALA A 201 -1.37 -23.24 11.54
CA ALA A 201 -2.20 -24.37 11.10
C ALA A 201 -3.70 -24.03 11.08
N PHE A 202 -4.21 -23.28 12.07
CA PHE A 202 -5.58 -22.77 12.02
C PHE A 202 -5.82 -21.86 10.81
N VAL A 203 -4.89 -20.95 10.52
CA VAL A 203 -4.97 -20.09 9.32
C VAL A 203 -5.05 -20.94 8.05
N GLN A 204 -4.15 -21.93 7.87
CA GLN A 204 -4.18 -22.82 6.71
C GLN A 204 -5.52 -23.58 6.60
N ALA A 205 -6.03 -24.13 7.71
CA ALA A 205 -7.29 -24.86 7.71
C ALA A 205 -8.48 -23.94 7.36
N THR A 206 -8.55 -22.74 7.94
CA THR A 206 -9.60 -21.76 7.61
C THR A 206 -9.51 -21.28 6.16
N SER A 207 -8.31 -21.11 5.60
CA SER A 207 -8.12 -20.79 4.18
C SER A 207 -8.59 -21.92 3.26
N ALA A 208 -8.35 -23.19 3.62
CA ALA A 208 -8.88 -24.33 2.86
C ALA A 208 -10.42 -24.33 2.84
N VAL A 209 -11.05 -24.10 4.01
CA VAL A 209 -12.52 -24.00 4.13
C VAL A 209 -13.06 -22.81 3.34
N ALA A 210 -12.40 -21.65 3.41
CA ALA A 210 -12.75 -20.45 2.68
C ALA A 210 -12.75 -20.68 1.15
N LEU A 211 -11.68 -21.28 0.62
CA LEU A 211 -11.58 -21.65 -0.79
C LEU A 211 -12.69 -22.61 -1.22
N LEU A 212 -12.95 -23.66 -0.42
CA LEU A 212 -14.00 -24.63 -0.72
C LEU A 212 -15.40 -24.00 -0.68
N ARG A 213 -15.66 -23.03 0.21
CA ARG A 213 -16.90 -22.24 0.22
C ARG A 213 -17.00 -21.37 -1.03
N TYR A 214 -15.93 -20.68 -1.40
CA TYR A 214 -15.88 -19.82 -2.58
C TYR A 214 -16.13 -20.60 -3.87
N HIS A 215 -15.42 -21.73 -4.05
CA HIS A 215 -15.64 -22.65 -5.18
C HIS A 215 -17.08 -23.16 -5.25
N ALA A 216 -17.70 -23.49 -4.11
CA ALA A 216 -19.09 -23.93 -4.08
C ALA A 216 -20.07 -22.83 -4.52
N GLU A 217 -19.76 -21.56 -4.25
CA GLU A 217 -20.55 -20.40 -4.70
C GLU A 217 -20.27 -20.09 -6.17
N ALA A 218 -19.04 -20.27 -6.65
CA ALA A 218 -18.71 -20.18 -8.08
C ALA A 218 -19.46 -21.24 -8.89
N ALA A 219 -19.66 -22.45 -8.33
CA ALA A 219 -20.45 -23.50 -8.95
C ALA A 219 -21.98 -23.34 -8.77
N ALA A 220 -22.46 -22.24 -8.17
CA ALA A 220 -23.89 -22.00 -8.02
C ALA A 220 -24.58 -21.82 -9.38
N PRO A 221 -25.78 -22.39 -9.59
CA PRO A 221 -26.54 -22.24 -10.83
C PRO A 221 -27.27 -20.89 -10.84
N LEU A 222 -26.51 -19.80 -10.77
CA LEU A 222 -26.99 -18.43 -10.81
C LEU A 222 -26.73 -17.82 -12.20
N PRO A 223 -27.56 -16.85 -12.64
CA PRO A 223 -27.23 -15.97 -13.75
C PRO A 223 -25.88 -15.27 -13.54
N GLN A 224 -25.24 -14.85 -14.63
CA GLN A 224 -23.87 -14.31 -14.59
C GLN A 224 -23.76 -13.08 -13.70
N GLU A 225 -24.72 -12.14 -13.79
CA GLU A 225 -24.75 -10.92 -12.99
C GLU A 225 -24.92 -11.19 -11.48
N GLU A 226 -25.86 -12.06 -11.11
CA GLU A 226 -26.10 -12.44 -9.70
C GLU A 226 -24.89 -13.18 -9.12
N ARG A 227 -24.21 -13.97 -9.95
CA ARG A 227 -23.03 -14.74 -9.53
C ARG A 227 -21.87 -13.84 -9.10
N PHE A 228 -21.57 -12.77 -9.84
CA PHE A 228 -20.46 -11.89 -9.45
C PHE A 228 -20.76 -11.20 -8.12
N ALA A 229 -21.95 -10.61 -7.96
CA ALA A 229 -22.36 -9.99 -6.70
C ALA A 229 -22.31 -10.99 -5.53
N ARG A 230 -22.72 -12.24 -5.78
CA ARG A 230 -22.62 -13.32 -4.80
C ARG A 230 -21.18 -13.65 -4.43
N LEU A 231 -20.28 -13.76 -5.40
CA LEU A 231 -18.86 -14.04 -5.15
C LEU A 231 -18.16 -12.90 -4.41
N ALA A 232 -18.44 -11.64 -4.78
CA ALA A 232 -17.96 -10.47 -4.06
C ALA A 232 -18.45 -10.46 -2.59
N ALA A 233 -19.74 -10.72 -2.37
CA ALA A 233 -20.31 -10.84 -1.03
C ALA A 233 -19.67 -11.97 -0.21
N VAL A 234 -19.34 -13.11 -0.85
CA VAL A 234 -18.68 -14.24 -0.18
C VAL A 234 -17.24 -13.88 0.18
N ARG A 235 -16.49 -13.22 -0.72
CA ARG A 235 -15.13 -12.73 -0.43
C ARG A 235 -15.14 -11.79 0.77
N ASP A 236 -16.02 -10.79 0.78
CA ASP A 236 -16.15 -9.85 1.91
C ASP A 236 -16.59 -10.52 3.22
N ALA A 237 -17.44 -11.55 3.15
CA ALA A 237 -17.81 -12.33 4.33
C ALA A 237 -16.61 -13.12 4.89
N LEU A 238 -15.77 -13.69 4.02
CA LEU A 238 -14.53 -14.37 4.42
C LEU A 238 -13.51 -13.39 4.99
N MET A 239 -13.39 -12.19 4.41
CA MET A 239 -12.58 -11.09 4.94
C MET A 239 -13.04 -10.66 6.34
N ALA A 240 -14.36 -10.55 6.56
CA ALA A 240 -14.92 -10.25 7.87
C ALA A 240 -14.62 -11.36 8.90
N GLU A 241 -14.78 -12.64 8.53
CA GLU A 241 -14.43 -13.79 9.38
C GLU A 241 -12.95 -13.72 9.80
N ASN A 242 -12.07 -13.42 8.84
CA ASN A 242 -10.65 -13.26 9.06
C ASN A 242 -10.31 -12.09 10.00
N LEU A 243 -10.95 -10.94 9.84
CA LEU A 243 -10.75 -9.77 10.72
C LEU A 243 -11.20 -10.06 12.16
N LEU A 244 -12.33 -10.75 12.33
CA LEU A 244 -12.81 -11.16 13.65
C LEU A 244 -11.86 -12.16 14.31
N ALA A 245 -11.31 -13.10 13.55
CA ALA A 245 -10.31 -14.05 14.03
C ALA A 245 -9.00 -13.34 14.44
N ILE A 246 -8.52 -12.37 13.64
CA ILE A 246 -7.35 -11.53 14.00
C ILE A 246 -7.64 -10.77 15.30
N ARG A 247 -8.79 -10.11 15.40
CA ARG A 247 -9.16 -9.36 16.60
C ARG A 247 -9.25 -10.24 17.85
N SER A 248 -9.72 -11.48 17.70
CA SER A 248 -9.74 -12.46 18.80
C SER A 248 -8.32 -12.83 19.23
N ALA A 249 -7.41 -13.08 18.28
CA ALA A 249 -6.01 -13.39 18.58
C ALA A 249 -5.27 -12.21 19.24
N GLU A 250 -5.54 -11.00 18.77
CA GLU A 250 -4.90 -9.75 19.22
C GLU A 250 -5.59 -9.13 20.46
N ALA A 251 -6.63 -9.79 20.98
CA ALA A 251 -7.51 -9.30 22.05
C ALA A 251 -6.77 -8.68 23.24
N HIS A 252 -5.67 -9.32 23.63
CA HIS A 252 -4.88 -9.04 24.83
C HIS A 252 -3.58 -8.27 24.56
N ARG A 253 -3.25 -8.01 23.29
CA ARG A 253 -2.00 -7.34 22.89
C ARG A 253 -2.22 -5.86 22.64
N GLY A 254 -3.27 -5.54 21.88
CA GLY A 254 -3.62 -4.16 21.54
C GLY A 254 -4.53 -4.10 20.32
N PRO A 255 -4.96 -2.90 19.89
CA PRO A 255 -5.77 -2.73 18.69
C PRO A 255 -5.02 -3.08 17.40
N THR A 256 -5.79 -3.23 16.32
CA THR A 256 -5.31 -3.58 14.98
C THR A 256 -5.68 -2.46 13.99
N LEU A 257 -4.72 -2.02 13.19
CA LEU A 257 -4.96 -1.18 12.01
C LEU A 257 -5.32 -2.10 10.83
N VAL A 258 -6.39 -1.78 10.10
CA VAL A 258 -6.81 -2.49 8.89
C VAL A 258 -6.65 -1.54 7.72
N PHE A 259 -6.07 -2.00 6.61
CA PHE A 259 -5.90 -1.19 5.40
C PHE A 259 -6.33 -1.96 4.15
N ALA A 260 -7.21 -1.34 3.36
CA ALA A 260 -7.85 -1.94 2.20
C ALA A 260 -8.51 -0.87 1.33
N HIS A 261 -9.06 -1.27 0.18
CA HIS A 261 -9.95 -0.41 -0.59
C HIS A 261 -11.17 0.03 0.23
N ASN A 262 -11.65 1.25 0.01
CA ASN A 262 -12.84 1.82 0.67
C ASN A 262 -14.04 0.85 0.61
N GLY A 263 -14.25 0.23 -0.55
CA GLY A 263 -15.33 -0.73 -0.80
C GLY A 263 -15.29 -1.98 0.07
N HIS A 264 -14.16 -2.32 0.70
CA HIS A 264 -14.08 -3.44 1.65
C HIS A 264 -14.27 -3.00 3.11
N LEU A 265 -14.25 -1.70 3.40
CA LEU A 265 -14.25 -1.15 4.77
C LEU A 265 -15.49 -0.30 5.09
N GLN A 266 -16.17 0.27 4.09
CA GLN A 266 -17.35 1.10 4.32
C GLN A 266 -18.49 0.33 5.00
N ARG A 267 -19.30 1.01 5.83
CA ARG A 267 -20.43 0.35 6.53
C ARG A 267 -21.71 0.22 5.69
N HIS A 268 -21.81 1.00 4.61
CA HIS A 268 -22.94 0.95 3.69
C HIS A 268 -22.66 -0.04 2.55
N PRO A 269 -23.68 -0.55 1.83
CA PRO A 269 -23.48 -1.51 0.75
C PRO A 269 -22.50 -1.00 -0.31
N SER A 270 -21.53 -1.84 -0.67
CA SER A 270 -20.64 -1.58 -1.80
C SER A 270 -21.41 -1.73 -3.10
N THR A 271 -21.06 -0.93 -4.09
CA THR A 271 -21.69 -0.95 -5.41
C THR A 271 -20.63 -0.99 -6.51
N MET A 272 -20.96 -1.64 -7.62
CA MET A 272 -20.13 -1.65 -8.81
C MET A 272 -21.00 -1.82 -10.06
N THR A 273 -20.71 -1.06 -11.10
CA THR A 273 -21.37 -1.25 -12.41
C THR A 273 -20.54 -2.19 -13.27
N MET A 274 -21.13 -3.32 -13.68
CA MET A 274 -20.50 -4.27 -14.60
C MET A 274 -21.43 -4.58 -15.77
N ALA A 275 -20.93 -4.41 -17.00
CA ALA A 275 -21.71 -4.59 -18.23
C ALA A 275 -23.07 -3.83 -18.25
N GLY A 276 -23.13 -2.67 -17.59
CA GLY A 276 -24.34 -1.84 -17.48
C GLY A 276 -25.34 -2.28 -16.39
N ILE A 277 -24.97 -3.26 -15.56
CA ILE A 277 -25.76 -3.72 -14.41
C ILE A 277 -25.11 -3.22 -13.12
N GLU A 278 -25.90 -2.61 -12.25
CA GLU A 278 -25.46 -2.22 -10.91
C GLU A 278 -25.55 -3.43 -9.98
N LEU A 279 -24.40 -3.81 -9.41
CA LEU A 279 -24.24 -4.88 -8.45
C LEU A 279 -24.04 -4.28 -7.07
N SER A 280 -24.58 -4.91 -6.03
CA SER A 280 -24.38 -4.47 -4.65
C SER A 280 -24.26 -5.63 -3.67
N TRP A 281 -23.42 -5.45 -2.65
CA TRP A 281 -23.21 -6.40 -1.55
C TRP A 281 -22.75 -5.67 -0.28
N PHE A 282 -22.79 -6.35 0.86
CA PHE A 282 -22.21 -5.81 2.10
C PHE A 282 -20.72 -6.15 2.18
N SER A 283 -19.91 -5.13 2.45
CA SER A 283 -18.47 -5.24 2.62
C SER A 283 -18.08 -5.95 3.92
N ALA A 284 -16.80 -6.31 4.05
CA ALA A 284 -16.24 -6.81 5.29
C ALA A 284 -16.41 -5.80 6.45
N GLY A 285 -16.21 -4.51 6.18
CA GLY A 285 -16.40 -3.42 7.14
C GLY A 285 -17.85 -3.27 7.61
N ALA A 286 -18.84 -3.46 6.72
CA ALA A 286 -20.26 -3.47 7.09
C ALA A 286 -20.58 -4.63 8.05
N ILE A 287 -20.09 -5.82 7.75
CA ILE A 287 -20.29 -7.03 8.59
C ILE A 287 -19.61 -6.84 9.95
N VAL A 288 -18.32 -6.50 9.96
CA VAL A 288 -17.54 -6.31 11.20
C VAL A 288 -18.10 -5.16 12.03
N GLY A 289 -18.46 -4.05 11.39
CA GLY A 289 -19.09 -2.91 12.06
C GLY A 289 -20.38 -3.28 12.78
N SER A 290 -21.23 -4.11 12.16
CA SER A 290 -22.47 -4.59 12.79
C SER A 290 -22.23 -5.47 14.02
N LEU A 291 -21.13 -6.23 14.05
CA LEU A 291 -20.81 -7.18 15.11
C LEU A 291 -19.96 -6.56 16.23
N LEU A 292 -19.19 -5.52 15.93
CA LEU A 292 -18.29 -4.88 16.89
C LEU A 292 -18.82 -3.54 17.43
N GLY A 293 -19.79 -2.92 16.76
CA GLY A 293 -20.32 -1.59 17.11
C GLY A 293 -19.21 -0.54 17.14
N ASP A 294 -19.21 0.29 18.18
CA ASP A 294 -18.26 1.40 18.37
C ASP A 294 -16.78 0.96 18.52
N ARG A 295 -16.51 -0.35 18.58
CA ARG A 295 -15.13 -0.90 18.57
C ARG A 295 -14.54 -0.98 17.16
N TYR A 296 -15.33 -0.71 16.13
CA TYR A 296 -14.89 -0.57 14.74
C TYR A 296 -15.04 0.89 14.31
N ALA A 297 -13.95 1.51 13.85
CA ALA A 297 -13.95 2.82 13.23
C ALA A 297 -13.39 2.74 11.81
N VAL A 298 -13.92 3.52 10.87
CA VAL A 298 -13.45 3.59 9.49
C VAL A 298 -13.15 5.02 9.06
N ILE A 299 -11.95 5.18 8.52
CA ILE A 299 -11.49 6.38 7.83
C ILE A 299 -11.44 6.02 6.35
N VAL A 300 -12.28 6.65 5.54
CA VAL A 300 -12.29 6.41 4.09
C VAL A 300 -11.26 7.30 3.39
N GLY A 301 -10.60 6.78 2.37
CA GLY A 301 -9.66 7.53 1.55
C GLY A 301 -10.37 8.35 0.47
N SER A 302 -9.83 9.52 0.16
CA SER A 302 -10.32 10.41 -0.90
C SER A 302 -9.13 11.02 -1.62
N LEU A 303 -9.19 11.09 -2.95
CA LEU A 303 -8.10 11.57 -3.80
C LEU A 303 -8.63 12.69 -4.70
N GLY A 304 -7.99 13.86 -4.66
CA GLY A 304 -8.35 14.98 -5.52
C GLY A 304 -7.93 14.74 -6.96
N ALA A 305 -6.63 14.76 -7.22
CA ALA A 305 -6.04 14.48 -8.53
C ALA A 305 -4.87 13.48 -8.44
N SER A 306 -4.61 12.78 -9.53
CA SER A 306 -3.40 11.93 -9.69
C SER A 306 -3.10 11.81 -11.18
N PRO A 307 -2.12 12.57 -11.71
CA PRO A 307 -1.75 12.49 -13.12
C PRO A 307 -1.24 11.10 -13.51
N ALA A 308 -0.51 10.41 -12.63
CA ALA A 308 -0.08 9.02 -12.78
C ALA A 308 -1.23 8.05 -13.08
N LEU A 309 -2.42 8.29 -12.51
CA LEU A 309 -3.61 7.47 -12.73
C LEU A 309 -4.59 8.08 -13.75
N GLY A 310 -4.25 9.24 -14.33
CA GLY A 310 -5.14 10.00 -15.21
C GLY A 310 -6.38 10.56 -14.50
N ILE A 311 -6.29 10.78 -13.19
CA ILE A 311 -7.37 11.37 -12.38
C ILE A 311 -7.19 12.89 -12.37
N GLU A 312 -8.09 13.59 -13.07
CA GLU A 312 -8.05 15.06 -13.19
C GLU A 312 -8.41 15.78 -11.87
N GLU A 313 -8.24 17.10 -11.84
CA GLU A 313 -8.70 17.94 -10.72
C GLU A 313 -10.24 17.85 -10.56
N PRO A 314 -10.76 17.75 -9.32
CA PRO A 314 -12.19 17.63 -9.09
C PRO A 314 -12.92 18.97 -9.25
N SER A 315 -14.17 18.93 -9.72
CA SER A 315 -15.04 20.13 -9.75
C SER A 315 -15.29 20.64 -8.32
N PRO A 316 -15.30 21.97 -8.07
CA PRO A 316 -15.61 22.54 -6.75
C PRO A 316 -17.00 22.21 -6.17
N SER A 317 -17.89 21.61 -6.96
CA SER A 317 -19.21 21.11 -6.54
C SER A 317 -19.16 19.70 -5.94
N THR A 318 -18.08 18.93 -6.18
CA THR A 318 -17.94 17.54 -5.74
C THR A 318 -17.37 17.41 -4.32
N TYR A 319 -17.52 16.25 -3.68
CA TYR A 319 -16.94 15.99 -2.35
C TYR A 319 -15.43 16.24 -2.31
N GLU A 320 -14.68 15.66 -3.25
CA GLU A 320 -13.24 15.88 -3.38
C GLU A 320 -12.92 17.37 -3.61
N GLY A 321 -13.69 18.04 -4.49
CA GLY A 321 -13.50 19.46 -4.76
C GLY A 321 -13.78 20.37 -3.57
N LYS A 322 -14.68 19.99 -2.65
CA LYS A 322 -14.88 20.67 -1.37
C LYS A 322 -13.74 20.38 -0.40
N LEU A 323 -13.31 19.13 -0.32
CA LEU A 323 -12.23 18.68 0.56
C LEU A 323 -10.86 19.25 0.16
N GLN A 324 -10.66 19.59 -1.10
CA GLN A 324 -9.40 20.14 -1.60
C GLN A 324 -9.31 21.68 -1.47
N GLN A 325 -10.42 22.38 -1.17
CA GLN A 325 -10.41 23.85 -1.14
C GLN A 325 -9.38 24.38 -0.13
N ASN A 326 -8.45 25.20 -0.64
CA ASN A 326 -7.41 25.89 0.12
C ASN A 326 -6.46 24.95 0.89
N THR A 327 -6.26 23.72 0.42
CA THR A 327 -5.26 22.82 1.00
C THR A 327 -4.49 22.05 -0.07
N TYR A 328 -3.20 21.86 0.17
CA TYR A 328 -2.29 21.11 -0.70
C TYR A 328 -1.64 19.94 0.02
N LEU A 329 -2.07 19.66 1.26
CA LEU A 329 -1.51 18.63 2.11
C LEU A 329 -2.58 17.60 2.47
N PRO A 330 -2.17 16.34 2.70
CA PRO A 330 -3.08 15.31 3.19
C PRO A 330 -3.66 15.73 4.54
N ARG A 331 -4.93 15.43 4.76
CA ARG A 331 -5.59 15.72 6.03
C ARG A 331 -6.68 14.73 6.37
N TYR A 332 -6.84 14.51 7.66
CA TYR A 332 -7.99 13.82 8.24
C TYR A 332 -9.08 14.85 8.55
N VAL A 333 -10.30 14.61 8.07
CA VAL A 333 -11.48 15.46 8.29
C VAL A 333 -12.58 14.61 8.89
N ARG A 334 -13.25 15.05 9.96
CA ARG A 334 -14.43 14.34 10.47
C ARG A 334 -15.54 14.41 9.44
N THR A 335 -16.25 13.32 9.21
CA THR A 335 -17.38 13.30 8.28
C THR A 335 -18.48 14.30 8.66
N SER A 336 -18.65 14.56 9.97
CA SER A 336 -19.56 15.60 10.48
C SER A 336 -19.25 17.02 9.98
N ASP A 337 -18.02 17.28 9.57
CA ASP A 337 -17.56 18.59 9.11
C ASP A 337 -17.61 18.71 7.58
N VAL A 338 -17.85 17.59 6.87
CA VAL A 338 -17.95 17.55 5.41
C VAL A 338 -19.35 17.99 5.00
N GLN A 339 -19.42 19.03 4.15
CA GLN A 339 -20.69 19.50 3.62
C GLN A 339 -21.21 18.57 2.50
N PRO A 340 -22.54 18.41 2.35
CA PRO A 340 -23.10 17.69 1.21
C PRO A 340 -22.60 18.24 -0.12
N ALA A 341 -22.28 17.33 -1.04
CA ALA A 341 -21.71 17.65 -2.33
C ALA A 341 -22.10 16.61 -3.39
N GLU A 342 -21.75 16.87 -4.64
CA GLU A 342 -21.98 15.94 -5.74
C GLU A 342 -20.95 14.80 -5.73
N GLN A 343 -21.37 13.59 -6.10
CA GLN A 343 -20.42 12.53 -6.42
C GLN A 343 -19.72 12.86 -7.73
N ARG A 344 -18.40 12.69 -7.76
CA ARG A 344 -17.62 12.87 -8.98
C ARG A 344 -17.89 11.74 -9.99
N THR A 345 -17.92 12.06 -11.28
CA THR A 345 -17.94 11.04 -12.34
C THR A 345 -16.67 10.18 -12.29
N HIS A 346 -16.82 8.86 -12.38
CA HIS A 346 -15.71 7.92 -12.27
C HIS A 346 -15.90 6.66 -13.12
N ASP A 347 -14.86 5.84 -13.18
CA ASP A 347 -14.90 4.47 -13.71
C ASP A 347 -14.40 3.47 -12.64
N TYR A 348 -14.08 2.24 -13.04
CA TYR A 348 -13.68 1.17 -12.12
C TYR A 348 -12.28 1.34 -11.51
N ARG A 349 -11.46 2.29 -11.96
CA ARG A 349 -10.08 2.51 -11.48
C ARG A 349 -10.01 3.37 -10.22
N TYR A 350 -11.07 4.13 -9.95
CA TYR A 350 -11.15 5.10 -8.87
C TYR A 350 -12.60 5.22 -8.38
N PHE A 351 -12.79 5.10 -7.06
CA PHE A 351 -14.12 5.19 -6.43
C PHE A 351 -14.21 6.45 -5.55
N PRO A 352 -14.83 7.54 -6.04
CA PRO A 352 -14.97 8.79 -5.29
C PRO A 352 -15.93 8.65 -4.12
N LEU A 353 -15.90 9.66 -3.24
CA LEU A 353 -16.87 9.78 -2.16
C LEU A 353 -18.27 10.06 -2.70
N ASP A 354 -19.25 9.43 -2.06
CA ASP A 354 -20.66 9.72 -2.22
C ASP A 354 -21.31 10.06 -0.86
N GLN A 355 -22.59 10.40 -0.89
CA GLN A 355 -23.32 10.76 0.32
C GLN A 355 -23.36 9.61 1.34
N ALA A 356 -23.60 8.38 0.89
CA ALA A 356 -23.67 7.21 1.76
C ALA A 356 -22.34 6.95 2.48
N THR A 357 -21.23 7.16 1.79
CA THR A 357 -19.87 7.05 2.33
C THR A 357 -19.62 8.07 3.43
N ILE A 358 -19.98 9.33 3.22
CA ILE A 358 -19.85 10.38 4.24
C ILE A 358 -20.74 10.09 5.46
N GLU A 359 -21.98 9.65 5.25
CA GLU A 359 -22.93 9.38 6.34
C GLU A 359 -22.53 8.19 7.22
N HIS A 360 -21.73 7.25 6.70
CA HIS A 360 -21.43 5.97 7.34
C HIS A 360 -19.95 5.75 7.70
N ALA A 361 -19.09 6.74 7.45
CA ALA A 361 -17.69 6.76 7.87
C ALA A 361 -17.45 7.70 9.07
N ASP A 362 -16.38 7.47 9.83
CA ASP A 362 -16.03 8.30 11.00
C ASP A 362 -15.19 9.52 10.60
N ALA A 363 -14.34 9.35 9.59
CA ALA A 363 -13.51 10.42 9.03
C ALA A 363 -13.15 10.13 7.57
N VAL A 364 -12.62 11.15 6.90
CA VAL A 364 -12.04 11.09 5.56
C VAL A 364 -10.56 11.42 5.65
N LEU A 365 -9.70 10.57 5.09
CA LEU A 365 -8.33 10.94 4.72
C LEU A 365 -8.37 11.48 3.28
N HIS A 366 -8.26 12.79 3.13
CA HIS A 366 -8.21 13.41 1.81
C HIS A 366 -6.76 13.71 1.42
N ILE A 367 -6.36 13.23 0.24
CA ILE A 367 -5.10 13.55 -0.44
C ILE A 367 -5.43 14.46 -1.62
N PRO A 368 -5.07 15.75 -1.59
CA PRO A 368 -5.38 16.70 -2.68
C PRO A 368 -4.82 16.27 -4.03
N THR A 369 -3.56 15.84 -4.03
CA THR A 369 -2.88 15.40 -5.24
C THR A 369 -1.96 14.24 -4.86
N GLY A 370 -2.05 13.13 -5.59
CA GLY A 370 -0.98 12.13 -5.59
C GLY A 370 0.35 12.76 -5.98
N ILE A 371 1.48 12.19 -5.56
CA ILE A 371 2.78 12.71 -5.97
C ILE A 371 3.39 11.81 -7.01
N ASP A 372 3.62 12.41 -8.16
CA ASP A 372 4.34 11.82 -9.27
C ASP A 372 5.39 12.81 -9.82
N PRO A 373 6.21 12.38 -10.79
CA PRO A 373 7.17 13.26 -11.43
C PRO A 373 6.56 14.52 -12.05
N ALA A 374 5.32 14.48 -12.56
CA ALA A 374 4.67 15.62 -13.20
C ALA A 374 4.28 16.70 -12.18
N VAL A 375 3.72 16.32 -11.03
CA VAL A 375 3.40 17.25 -9.95
C VAL A 375 4.64 17.99 -9.47
N LEU A 376 5.77 17.28 -9.32
CA LEU A 376 7.03 17.91 -8.95
C LEU A 376 7.59 18.78 -10.08
N THR A 377 7.48 18.34 -11.34
CA THR A 377 7.84 19.16 -12.52
C THR A 377 7.11 20.51 -12.52
N ASP A 378 5.79 20.51 -12.36
CA ASP A 378 4.97 21.73 -12.38
C ASP A 378 5.35 22.69 -11.25
N ARG A 379 5.60 22.14 -10.05
CA ARG A 379 6.09 22.92 -8.90
C ARG A 379 7.44 23.57 -9.18
N ILE A 380 8.37 22.84 -9.78
CA ILE A 380 9.70 23.37 -10.09
C ILE A 380 9.63 24.43 -11.19
N LEU A 381 8.79 24.22 -12.22
CA LEU A 381 8.58 25.16 -13.31
C LEU A 381 7.84 26.44 -12.89
N ALA A 382 7.06 26.39 -11.80
CA ALA A 382 6.43 27.58 -11.24
C ALA A 382 7.44 28.58 -10.63
N LEU A 383 8.69 28.17 -10.40
CA LEU A 383 9.73 29.05 -9.88
C LEU A 383 10.26 30.01 -10.98
N PRO A 384 10.60 31.27 -10.64
CA PRO A 384 11.01 32.25 -11.64
C PRO A 384 12.26 31.85 -12.43
N GLY A 385 12.21 31.99 -13.75
CA GLY A 385 13.37 31.81 -14.64
C GLY A 385 13.87 30.37 -14.76
N VAL A 386 13.02 29.38 -14.44
CA VAL A 386 13.34 27.96 -14.55
C VAL A 386 13.02 27.44 -15.95
N GLU A 387 13.95 26.67 -16.51
CA GLU A 387 13.76 25.90 -17.74
C GLU A 387 13.95 24.39 -17.46
N GLN A 388 13.11 23.56 -18.10
CA GLN A 388 13.27 22.11 -18.10
C GLN A 388 13.98 21.64 -19.37
N LEU A 389 14.85 20.65 -19.18
CA LEU A 389 15.39 19.79 -20.22
C LEU A 389 14.99 18.35 -19.90
N VAL A 390 14.42 17.62 -20.86
CA VAL A 390 14.25 16.16 -20.76
C VAL A 390 15.37 15.54 -21.58
N SER A 391 16.24 14.75 -20.95
CA SER A 391 17.35 14.11 -21.64
C SER A 391 16.85 13.12 -22.69
N SER A 392 17.41 13.17 -23.89
CA SER A 392 16.98 12.37 -25.03
C SER A 392 18.10 12.19 -26.05
N GLU A 393 17.89 11.32 -27.05
CA GLU A 393 18.83 11.14 -28.15
C GLU A 393 18.99 12.46 -28.94
N GLU A 394 17.89 13.16 -29.20
CA GLU A 394 17.86 14.35 -30.06
C GLU A 394 18.67 15.52 -29.50
N ASN A 395 18.80 15.61 -28.17
CA ASN A 395 19.63 16.63 -27.53
C ASN A 395 21.05 16.17 -27.20
N GLY A 396 21.42 14.95 -27.63
CA GLY A 396 22.75 14.38 -27.45
C GLY A 396 23.06 13.95 -26.02
N SER A 397 22.05 13.73 -25.18
CA SER A 397 22.26 13.18 -23.84
C SER A 397 22.72 11.72 -23.91
N PRO A 398 23.56 11.25 -22.97
CA PRO A 398 23.89 9.84 -22.84
C PRO A 398 22.63 8.98 -22.72
N GLU A 399 22.61 7.82 -23.36
CA GLU A 399 21.47 6.88 -23.33
C GLU A 399 21.04 6.51 -21.92
N VAL A 400 22.02 6.35 -21.02
CA VAL A 400 21.81 6.07 -19.59
C VAL A 400 21.11 7.18 -18.82
N ALA A 401 20.81 8.32 -19.43
CA ALA A 401 20.10 9.45 -18.81
C ALA A 401 18.81 9.80 -19.56
N TRP A 402 18.41 9.03 -20.57
CA TRP A 402 17.21 9.35 -21.36
C TRP A 402 15.95 9.27 -20.50
N GLY A 403 15.12 10.31 -20.59
CA GLY A 403 13.93 10.49 -19.76
C GLY A 403 14.16 11.36 -18.52
N ASP A 404 15.41 11.54 -18.07
CA ASP A 404 15.73 12.38 -16.92
C ASP A 404 15.26 13.82 -17.14
N ARG A 405 14.61 14.38 -16.12
CA ARG A 405 14.13 15.76 -16.13
C ARG A 405 15.11 16.62 -15.36
N LEU A 406 15.77 17.55 -16.03
CA LEU A 406 16.77 18.44 -15.48
C LEU A 406 16.26 19.88 -15.47
N PHE A 407 16.41 20.57 -14.34
CA PHE A 407 15.87 21.92 -14.15
C PHE A 407 16.99 22.93 -13.90
N TYR A 408 16.99 24.00 -14.70
CA TYR A 408 18.05 25.01 -14.73
C TYR A 408 17.50 26.41 -14.49
N VAL A 409 18.36 27.33 -14.04
CA VAL A 409 18.09 28.76 -14.06
C VAL A 409 18.91 29.43 -15.17
N GLY A 410 18.21 30.07 -16.10
CA GLY A 410 18.81 30.79 -17.23
C GLY A 410 19.30 29.90 -18.38
N PRO A 411 19.56 30.49 -19.56
CA PRO A 411 19.79 29.77 -20.82
C PRO A 411 21.13 29.03 -20.88
N ASP A 412 22.08 29.36 -19.99
CA ASP A 412 23.43 28.81 -20.00
C ASP A 412 23.50 27.35 -19.52
N ARG A 413 22.40 26.79 -18.97
CA ARG A 413 22.21 25.38 -18.58
C ARG A 413 23.42 24.71 -17.91
N ARG A 414 24.14 25.46 -17.06
CA ARG A 414 25.44 25.03 -16.52
C ARG A 414 25.35 23.81 -15.60
N GLN A 415 24.47 23.87 -14.61
CA GLN A 415 24.28 22.82 -13.63
C GLN A 415 22.82 22.83 -13.20
N PRO A 416 22.12 21.69 -13.28
CA PRO A 416 20.75 21.61 -12.79
C PRO A 416 20.74 21.81 -11.28
N PHE A 417 19.73 22.53 -10.78
CA PHE A 417 19.53 22.69 -9.33
C PHE A 417 18.54 21.68 -8.77
N ALA A 418 17.72 21.09 -9.65
CA ALA A 418 16.87 19.96 -9.36
C ALA A 418 16.90 18.96 -10.52
N THR A 419 16.76 17.67 -10.22
CA THR A 419 16.47 16.64 -11.23
C THR A 419 15.41 15.67 -10.74
N ILE A 420 14.64 15.11 -11.65
CA ILE A 420 13.74 13.98 -11.41
C ILE A 420 14.18 12.85 -12.33
N VAL A 421 14.50 11.69 -11.74
CA VAL A 421 15.05 10.52 -12.44
C VAL A 421 14.23 9.27 -12.07
N GLU A 422 14.02 8.37 -13.03
CA GLU A 422 13.10 7.22 -12.92
C GLU A 422 13.82 5.86 -13.11
N HIS A 423 15.15 5.86 -13.20
CA HIS A 423 15.97 4.66 -13.36
C HIS A 423 17.33 4.84 -12.66
N ASP A 424 18.02 3.74 -12.37
CA ASP A 424 19.38 3.78 -11.86
C ASP A 424 20.39 4.00 -13.00
N VAL A 425 21.54 4.59 -12.69
CA VAL A 425 22.69 4.68 -13.59
C VAL A 425 23.75 3.68 -13.12
N PRO A 426 24.10 2.66 -13.93
CA PRO A 426 25.10 1.67 -13.57
C PRO A 426 26.46 2.29 -13.20
N GLY A 427 27.03 1.86 -12.07
CA GLY A 427 28.26 2.32 -11.47
C GLY A 427 28.16 3.65 -10.72
N PHE A 428 26.96 4.18 -10.49
CA PHE A 428 26.77 5.53 -9.95
C PHE A 428 25.81 5.57 -8.76
N ASP A 429 24.56 5.12 -8.95
CA ASP A 429 23.51 5.31 -7.95
C ASP A 429 22.55 4.13 -7.77
N GLU A 430 22.96 2.91 -8.16
CA GLU A 430 22.17 1.68 -8.01
C GLU A 430 21.78 1.35 -6.57
N ALA A 431 22.43 2.00 -5.58
CA ALA A 431 22.01 1.95 -4.19
C ALA A 431 20.58 2.49 -3.97
N SER A 432 20.04 3.27 -4.90
CA SER A 432 18.70 3.86 -4.86
C SER A 432 17.60 2.87 -5.27
N GLN A 433 17.93 1.87 -6.08
CA GLN A 433 17.00 0.86 -6.60
C GLN A 433 15.81 1.53 -7.33
N LEU A 434 16.07 2.44 -8.26
CA LEU A 434 15.04 3.14 -9.02
C LEU A 434 14.45 2.29 -10.14
N ASP A 435 15.13 1.24 -10.62
CA ASP A 435 14.64 0.36 -11.70
C ASP A 435 13.38 -0.47 -11.35
N ARG A 436 12.75 -0.18 -10.21
CA ARG A 436 11.46 -0.72 -9.79
C ARG A 436 10.33 0.02 -10.53
N PRO A 437 9.27 -0.67 -10.98
CA PRO A 437 8.15 -0.02 -11.65
C PRO A 437 7.55 1.13 -10.83
N GLY A 438 7.47 2.32 -11.44
CA GLY A 438 6.82 3.51 -10.85
C GLY A 438 7.63 4.23 -9.78
N VAL A 439 8.89 3.86 -9.55
CA VAL A 439 9.77 4.54 -8.58
C VAL A 439 10.54 5.68 -9.25
N PHE A 440 10.57 6.83 -8.60
CA PHE A 440 11.37 7.97 -9.04
C PHE A 440 12.05 8.68 -7.87
N ARG A 441 13.09 9.45 -8.18
CA ARG A 441 13.86 10.23 -7.21
C ARG A 441 13.91 11.70 -7.59
N LEU A 442 13.58 12.57 -6.63
CA LEU A 442 13.84 14.01 -6.71
C LEU A 442 15.20 14.30 -6.09
N ASN A 443 16.05 15.03 -6.81
CA ASN A 443 17.37 15.47 -6.37
C ASN A 443 17.42 16.99 -6.30
N LEU A 444 18.04 17.55 -5.26
CA LEU A 444 18.10 19.00 -5.02
C LEU A 444 19.51 19.45 -4.62
N ASP A 445 19.98 20.57 -5.19
CA ASP A 445 21.22 21.25 -4.78
C ASP A 445 21.02 22.06 -3.50
N LEU A 446 21.17 21.40 -2.35
CA LEU A 446 21.01 22.02 -1.03
C LEU A 446 22.16 22.97 -0.70
N GLY A 447 23.34 22.66 -1.23
CA GLY A 447 24.58 23.31 -0.83
C GLY A 447 25.02 22.95 0.58
N ARG A 448 26.21 23.42 0.95
CA ARG A 448 26.88 23.01 2.18
C ARG A 448 26.06 23.26 3.45
N ALA A 449 25.53 24.47 3.62
CA ALA A 449 24.89 24.86 4.87
C ALA A 449 23.61 24.05 5.12
N GLU A 450 22.76 23.89 4.11
CA GLU A 450 21.51 23.16 4.25
C GLU A 450 21.72 21.65 4.31
N PHE A 451 22.68 21.12 3.54
CA PHE A 451 23.11 19.72 3.63
C PHE A 451 23.56 19.38 5.06
N GLU A 452 24.42 20.20 5.65
CA GLU A 452 24.92 19.99 7.02
C GLU A 452 23.81 20.09 8.07
N ARG A 453 22.86 21.01 7.87
CA ARG A 453 21.67 21.13 8.72
C ARG A 453 20.78 19.88 8.65
N LEU A 454 20.60 19.32 7.45
CA LEU A 454 19.67 18.21 7.22
C LEU A 454 20.26 16.86 7.65
N PHE A 455 21.55 16.64 7.41
CA PHE A 455 22.19 15.34 7.63
C PHE A 455 23.16 15.30 8.83
N GLY A 456 23.46 16.44 9.45
CA GLY A 456 24.28 16.53 10.65
C GLY A 456 25.79 16.50 10.41
N PHE A 457 26.25 16.49 9.16
CA PHE A 457 27.66 16.56 8.77
C PHE A 457 27.82 17.30 7.43
N PRO A 458 28.98 17.95 7.17
CA PRO A 458 29.19 18.68 5.92
C PRO A 458 29.39 17.72 4.73
N PRO A 459 29.08 18.15 3.48
CA PRO A 459 29.22 17.33 2.27
C PRO A 459 30.54 16.57 2.15
N LYS A 460 31.67 17.23 2.47
CA LYS A 460 33.02 16.66 2.39
C LYS A 460 33.25 15.41 3.25
N ASP A 461 32.44 15.19 4.27
CA ASP A 461 32.57 14.09 5.21
C ASP A 461 31.60 12.94 4.88
N PHE A 462 30.92 13.00 3.72
CA PHE A 462 29.90 12.03 3.32
C PHE A 462 30.38 10.59 3.24
N GLU A 463 31.57 10.32 2.71
CA GLU A 463 32.05 8.93 2.56
C GLU A 463 32.19 8.22 3.91
N GLU A 464 32.51 8.96 4.99
CA GLU A 464 32.58 8.42 6.35
C GLU A 464 31.19 8.07 6.92
N HIS A 465 30.14 8.74 6.44
CA HIS A 465 28.76 8.60 6.91
C HIS A 465 27.87 7.77 5.97
N ARG A 466 28.37 7.43 4.78
CA ARG A 466 27.60 6.78 3.70
C ARG A 466 26.87 5.52 4.17
N HIS A 467 27.51 4.71 5.00
CA HIS A 467 26.97 3.45 5.51
C HIS A 467 25.76 3.62 6.47
N GLY A 468 25.51 4.83 6.95
CA GLY A 468 24.37 5.14 7.83
C GLY A 468 23.06 5.40 7.07
N PHE A 469 23.06 5.39 5.74
CA PHE A 469 21.89 5.71 4.93
C PHE A 469 21.43 4.50 4.11
N ASP A 470 20.12 4.25 4.15
CA ASP A 470 19.42 3.41 3.17
C ASP A 470 19.00 4.31 2.01
N PHE A 471 19.75 4.26 0.91
CA PHE A 471 19.49 5.10 -0.27
C PHE A 471 18.23 4.68 -1.03
N ALA A 472 17.68 3.50 -0.78
CA ALA A 472 16.44 3.02 -1.39
C ALA A 472 15.18 3.35 -0.55
N ARG A 473 15.39 3.95 0.63
CA ARG A 473 14.32 4.33 1.57
C ARG A 473 13.41 5.37 0.94
N LEU A 474 12.11 5.13 1.01
CA LEU A 474 11.11 6.02 0.46
C LEU A 474 10.81 7.16 1.40
N ASP A 475 10.28 8.24 0.83
CA ASP A 475 9.70 9.38 1.55
C ASP A 475 10.62 9.98 2.63
N THR A 476 11.93 9.79 2.48
CA THR A 476 12.94 10.24 3.43
C THR A 476 14.04 10.95 2.67
N PHE A 477 14.39 12.16 3.09
CA PHE A 477 15.57 12.82 2.56
C PHE A 477 16.84 12.11 3.03
N VAL A 478 17.68 11.76 2.06
CA VAL A 478 19.03 11.23 2.28
C VAL A 478 20.03 12.07 1.46
N PRO A 479 21.33 12.05 1.80
CA PRO A 479 22.35 12.57 0.89
C PRO A 479 22.25 11.88 -0.47
N HIS A 480 22.46 12.62 -1.56
CA HIS A 480 22.43 11.99 -2.88
C HIS A 480 23.58 10.97 -3.02
N PRO A 481 23.33 9.72 -3.46
CA PRO A 481 24.34 8.65 -3.47
C PRO A 481 25.60 8.99 -4.28
N GLY A 482 25.46 9.63 -5.45
CA GLY A 482 26.61 10.10 -6.26
C GLY A 482 27.02 11.57 -6.07
N TYR A 483 26.10 12.48 -5.70
CA TYR A 483 26.34 13.93 -5.69
C TYR A 483 26.36 14.57 -4.30
N ALA A 484 26.31 13.79 -3.21
CA ALA A 484 26.36 14.32 -1.85
C ALA A 484 27.58 15.19 -1.57
N LEU A 485 28.77 14.86 -2.11
CA LEU A 485 29.99 15.67 -1.98
C LEU A 485 29.84 17.10 -2.54
N TYR A 486 28.92 17.29 -3.49
CA TYR A 486 28.60 18.60 -4.08
C TYR A 486 27.45 19.31 -3.33
N GLY A 487 26.95 18.72 -2.24
CA GLY A 487 25.86 19.26 -1.42
C GLY A 487 24.47 18.92 -1.95
N PHE A 488 24.31 17.82 -2.70
CA PHE A 488 22.99 17.35 -3.15
C PHE A 488 22.35 16.43 -2.11
N GLY A 489 21.04 16.62 -1.92
CA GLY A 489 20.16 15.68 -1.24
C GLY A 489 19.17 15.06 -2.21
N SER A 490 18.57 13.94 -1.83
CA SER A 490 17.58 13.24 -2.64
C SER A 490 16.45 12.64 -1.79
N ILE A 491 15.28 12.48 -2.40
CA ILE A 491 14.13 11.78 -1.82
C ILE A 491 13.49 10.89 -2.90
N ILE A 492 13.20 9.64 -2.55
CA ILE A 492 12.55 8.66 -3.44
C ILE A 492 11.07 8.60 -3.10
N MET A 493 10.21 8.63 -4.12
CA MET A 493 8.74 8.58 -3.96
C MET A 493 8.24 9.49 -2.83
N PRO A 494 8.51 10.80 -2.86
CA PRO A 494 8.01 11.69 -1.82
C PRO A 494 6.50 11.62 -1.73
N GLY A 495 5.99 11.38 -0.53
CA GLY A 495 4.58 11.45 -0.20
C GLY A 495 4.13 12.89 0.01
N PRO A 496 2.82 13.16 -0.04
CA PRO A 496 2.30 14.52 0.05
C PRO A 496 2.54 15.23 1.39
N GLN A 497 2.89 14.50 2.44
CA GLN A 497 3.42 15.03 3.70
C GLN A 497 4.79 15.72 3.56
N MET A 498 5.60 15.34 2.57
CA MET A 498 6.92 15.91 2.35
C MET A 498 6.89 17.18 1.49
N LEU A 499 5.75 17.55 0.91
CA LEU A 499 5.62 18.75 0.09
C LEU A 499 6.10 20.04 0.76
N PRO A 500 5.79 20.34 2.04
CA PRO A 500 6.26 21.56 2.68
C PRO A 500 7.79 21.62 2.78
N GLU A 501 8.43 20.48 3.06
CA GLU A 501 9.88 20.39 3.14
C GLU A 501 10.52 20.45 1.75
N ILE A 502 9.90 19.81 0.75
CA ILE A 502 10.31 19.92 -0.66
C ILE A 502 10.23 21.37 -1.13
N ASP A 503 9.14 22.09 -0.88
CA ASP A 503 8.97 23.49 -1.29
C ASP A 503 10.03 24.40 -0.61
N ARG A 504 10.35 24.15 0.66
CA ARG A 504 11.43 24.85 1.38
C ARG A 504 12.80 24.58 0.76
N LEU A 505 13.12 23.32 0.49
CA LEU A 505 14.41 22.91 -0.10
C LEU A 505 14.53 23.36 -1.56
N LEU A 506 13.45 23.37 -2.33
CA LEU A 506 13.38 23.93 -3.68
C LEU A 506 13.70 25.43 -3.68
N THR A 507 13.14 26.18 -2.72
CA THR A 507 13.44 27.61 -2.57
C THR A 507 14.94 27.84 -2.35
N ILE A 508 15.58 27.00 -1.53
CA ILE A 508 17.03 27.07 -1.26
C ILE A 508 17.83 26.72 -2.52
N ALA A 509 17.50 25.61 -3.18
CA ALA A 509 18.20 25.15 -4.38
C ALA A 509 18.07 26.15 -5.53
N HIS A 510 16.89 26.72 -5.73
CA HIS A 510 16.61 27.74 -6.73
C HIS A 510 17.37 29.04 -6.46
N ALA A 511 17.33 29.57 -5.23
CA ALA A 511 18.07 30.77 -4.88
C ALA A 511 19.57 30.62 -5.17
N ARG A 512 20.14 29.44 -4.86
CA ARG A 512 21.54 29.12 -5.17
C ARG A 512 21.82 29.08 -6.67
N ALA A 513 20.87 28.59 -7.47
CA ALA A 513 20.98 28.54 -8.92
C ALA A 513 20.95 29.94 -9.55
N VAL A 514 20.02 30.80 -9.10
CA VAL A 514 19.94 32.23 -9.48
C VAL A 514 21.27 32.93 -9.19
N ASP A 515 21.77 32.76 -7.96
CA ASP A 515 23.07 33.27 -7.51
C ASP A 515 24.23 32.86 -8.42
N ARG A 516 24.27 31.58 -8.84
CA ARG A 516 25.29 31.08 -9.77
C ARG A 516 25.15 31.71 -11.15
N HIS A 517 23.93 31.82 -11.66
CA HIS A 517 23.64 32.40 -12.96
C HIS A 517 24.03 33.89 -13.00
N GLU A 518 23.65 34.68 -11.99
CA GLU A 518 24.03 36.10 -11.91
C GLU A 518 25.54 36.30 -11.81
N ARG A 519 26.24 35.51 -10.98
CA ARG A 519 27.70 35.57 -10.89
C ARG A 519 28.37 35.21 -12.22
N ALA A 520 27.80 34.26 -12.96
CA ALA A 520 28.29 33.91 -14.29
C ALA A 520 28.10 35.09 -15.26
N ALA A 521 26.89 35.64 -15.34
CA ALA A 521 26.55 36.75 -16.23
C ALA A 521 27.45 37.98 -16.02
N ARG A 522 27.74 38.34 -14.76
CA ARG A 522 28.65 39.45 -14.40
C ARG A 522 30.08 39.23 -14.92
N ARG A 523 30.60 38.00 -14.79
CA ARG A 523 31.93 37.65 -15.32
C ARG A 523 32.01 37.72 -16.84
N THR A 524 30.93 37.37 -17.53
CA THR A 524 30.86 37.44 -19.00
C THR A 524 30.76 38.88 -19.51
N THR A 525 30.18 39.79 -18.72
CA THR A 525 30.11 41.22 -19.03
C THR A 525 31.45 41.92 -18.78
N ASP A 526 32.12 41.62 -17.66
CA ASP A 526 33.45 42.17 -17.34
C ASP A 526 34.58 41.68 -18.29
N GLN A 527 34.37 40.58 -19.03
CA GLN A 527 35.32 40.09 -20.04
C GLN A 527 35.08 40.66 -21.46
N ARG A 528 33.96 41.36 -21.67
CA ARG A 528 33.59 41.96 -22.98
C ARG A 528 33.64 43.50 -22.98
N GLY A 529 33.79 44.13 -21.82
CA GLY A 529 34.12 45.55 -21.67
C GLY A 529 35.61 45.73 -21.47
#